data_AF-A0AA37GVN0-F1
#
_entry.id   AF-A0AA37GVN0-F1
#
_cell.length_a   1.000
_cell.length_b   1.000
_cell.length_c   1.000
_cell.angle_alpha   90.00
_cell.angle_beta   90.00
_cell.angle_gamma   90.00
#
_symmetry.space_group_name_H-M   'P 1'
#
loop_
_entity.id
_entity.type
_entity.pdbx_description
1 polymer ?
#
loop_
_entity_poly.entity_id
_entity_poly.type
_entity_poly.pdbx_seq_one_letter_code
_entity_poly.pdbx_strand_id
1 'polypeptide(L)'
;MRQQHLLQILNIIVEDILDKGSTARDSKPRPKNSENATAEAFSKLQVRTAPDQLSLSDLIAYARDQKASLEDYLELLSSEPVVLAHDVNHWFFSRPELVPDEKGRTLPQHTDKYISGSVLDAVHSAVKGAAVWAYIDRLLERFGEIGADKVYRNIILQELSNICHFEFSRTQFLLKRHVAKTSKLFKRMSNAYDAAGNARLAMKAKPETFTRSDPQLHYILRLCDPDANAVRSVEWMRKLGELHQNYPAEREKLSEGEVDSLCNLAVVIGFIQDLSPTVSMPALSRKKGRYFVSQYQGLDLELKRLKDDVDLDLRDHAAPIDNLLEPGMAEGALKTLDQFIINKTGTKLGFLYQDLIEDSLSYLQNQYDEAKIKMEWTHQPLPDFPSEPEEDLVHQRKQKEKTRPSSSSTYEIAPEAKGVPALEPPAQKLKVSAGTAAVFTSIFRKSESRGSVSWAAFEGAMADLGFSVSPKFGSVFTFLPPETMEAKKQFTVHRPHKSKIEGRMLLFFVQRMKRVYGWDEETFEVA
;
A
#
# COMPACT_ATOMS: atom_id res chain seq x y z
N MET A 1 28.25 15.73 20.15
CA MET A 1 28.86 15.16 18.92
C MET A 1 29.49 13.79 19.15
N ARG A 2 30.60 13.63 19.90
CA ARG A 2 31.27 12.31 20.09
C ARG A 2 30.43 11.27 20.86
N GLN A 3 29.82 11.66 21.97
CA GLN A 3 28.91 10.79 22.76
C GLN A 3 27.63 10.43 22.00
N GLN A 4 27.18 11.31 21.10
CA GLN A 4 26.00 11.11 20.27
C GLN A 4 26.23 10.11 19.15
N HIS A 5 27.41 10.15 18.51
CA HIS A 5 27.84 9.10 17.58
C HIS A 5 27.97 7.75 18.28
N LEU A 6 28.50 7.74 19.52
CA LEU A 6 28.62 6.52 20.31
C LEU A 6 27.26 5.89 20.61
N LEU A 7 26.26 6.69 21.01
CA LEU A 7 24.89 6.21 21.25
C LEU A 7 24.19 5.71 19.97
N GLN A 8 24.39 6.37 18.83
CA GLN A 8 23.88 5.88 17.54
C GLN A 8 24.54 4.56 17.13
N ILE A 9 25.87 4.45 17.29
CA ILE A 9 26.59 3.21 17.02
C ILE A 9 26.12 2.10 17.96
N LEU A 10 25.86 2.41 19.24
CA LEU A 10 25.32 1.45 20.19
C LEU A 10 23.90 1.00 19.83
N ASN A 11 23.01 1.90 19.41
CA ASN A 11 21.67 1.50 18.94
C ASN A 11 21.74 0.64 17.68
N ILE A 12 22.60 0.98 16.72
CA ILE A 12 22.81 0.16 15.51
C ILE A 12 23.38 -1.21 15.89
N ILE A 13 24.33 -1.27 16.83
CA ILE A 13 24.89 -2.53 17.34
C ILE A 13 23.83 -3.34 18.08
N VAL A 14 22.95 -2.71 18.86
CA VAL A 14 21.87 -3.38 19.57
C VAL A 14 20.84 -3.91 18.57
N GLU A 15 20.45 -3.13 17.55
CA GLU A 15 19.59 -3.60 16.45
C GLU A 15 20.24 -4.78 15.70
N ASP A 16 21.52 -4.70 15.34
CA ASP A 16 22.25 -5.79 14.69
C ASP A 16 22.37 -7.04 15.59
N ILE A 17 22.52 -6.86 16.90
CA ILE A 17 22.56 -7.96 17.88
C ILE A 17 21.18 -8.58 18.05
N LEU A 18 20.10 -7.80 18.04
CA LEU A 18 18.73 -8.30 18.11
C LEU A 18 18.34 -9.03 16.81
N ASP A 19 18.78 -8.53 15.66
CA ASP A 19 18.58 -9.17 14.35
C ASP A 19 19.37 -10.50 14.28
N LYS A 20 20.63 -10.51 14.76
CA LYS A 20 21.42 -11.76 14.91
C LYS A 20 20.89 -12.70 15.99
N GLY A 21 20.42 -12.19 17.12
CA GLY A 21 19.81 -12.96 18.20
C GLY A 21 18.53 -13.66 17.76
N SER A 22 17.78 -13.03 16.85
CA SER A 22 16.61 -13.63 16.18
C SER A 22 17.00 -14.79 15.26
N THR A 23 18.22 -14.81 14.72
CA THR A 23 18.74 -15.98 13.98
C THR A 23 19.31 -17.09 14.88
N ALA A 24 19.59 -16.80 16.15
CA ALA A 24 20.28 -17.70 17.08
C ALA A 24 19.36 -18.47 18.05
N ARG A 25 18.04 -18.21 18.06
CA ARG A 25 17.07 -19.04 18.79
C ARG A 25 16.79 -20.33 18.01
N ASP A 26 17.54 -21.38 18.33
CA ASP A 26 17.32 -22.79 17.98
C ASP A 26 16.55 -23.06 16.68
N SER A 27 17.14 -22.69 15.54
CA SER A 27 16.80 -23.39 14.30
C SER A 27 17.47 -24.77 14.37
N LYS A 28 16.73 -25.79 14.79
CA LYS A 28 17.12 -27.17 14.47
C LYS A 28 17.46 -27.21 12.97
N PRO A 29 18.59 -27.82 12.55
CA PRO A 29 18.90 -27.93 11.14
C PRO A 29 17.72 -28.61 10.45
N ARG A 30 17.16 -27.92 9.45
CA ARG A 30 16.08 -28.43 8.58
C ARG A 30 16.46 -29.83 8.11
N PRO A 31 15.52 -30.79 8.08
CA PRO A 31 15.70 -31.95 7.22
C PRO A 31 15.94 -31.43 5.80
N LYS A 32 17.03 -31.87 5.16
CA LYS A 32 17.23 -31.70 3.73
C LYS A 32 16.13 -32.48 2.99
N ASN A 33 14.94 -31.92 2.87
CA ASN A 33 13.98 -32.42 1.89
C ASN A 33 14.51 -32.05 0.51
N SER A 34 14.55 -33.06 -0.35
CA SER A 34 15.44 -33.17 -1.51
C SER A 34 15.36 -32.00 -2.48
N GLU A 35 16.52 -31.47 -2.85
CA GLU A 35 16.71 -30.54 -3.99
C GLU A 35 15.98 -31.02 -5.27
N ASN A 36 15.81 -32.34 -5.41
CA ASN A 36 15.04 -32.99 -6.49
C ASN A 36 13.57 -32.54 -6.54
N ALA A 37 12.89 -32.40 -5.39
CA ALA A 37 11.48 -32.01 -5.34
C ALA A 37 11.28 -30.53 -5.72
N THR A 38 12.23 -29.68 -5.36
CA THR A 38 12.21 -28.26 -5.75
C THR A 38 12.53 -28.11 -7.25
N ALA A 39 13.50 -28.87 -7.76
CA ALA A 39 13.83 -28.91 -9.19
C ALA A 39 12.67 -29.44 -10.06
N GLU A 40 11.99 -30.50 -9.62
CA GLU A 40 10.78 -31.02 -10.28
C GLU A 40 9.64 -29.99 -10.24
N ALA A 41 9.41 -29.30 -9.12
CA ALA A 41 8.40 -28.25 -9.04
C ALA A 41 8.72 -27.06 -9.97
N PHE A 42 9.99 -26.65 -10.07
CA PHE A 42 10.40 -25.62 -11.02
C PHE A 42 10.25 -26.05 -12.48
N SER A 43 10.40 -27.35 -12.79
CA SER A 43 10.12 -27.86 -14.15
C SER A 43 8.63 -27.80 -14.51
N LYS A 44 7.73 -27.81 -13.52
CA LYS A 44 6.27 -27.66 -13.69
C LYS A 44 5.82 -26.20 -13.73
N LEU A 45 6.64 -25.26 -13.26
CA LEU A 45 6.30 -23.84 -13.18
C LEU A 45 6.13 -23.25 -14.58
N GLN A 46 4.90 -22.93 -14.94
CA GLN A 46 4.61 -22.21 -16.18
C GLN A 46 4.73 -20.70 -15.94
N VAL A 47 5.78 -20.10 -16.50
CA VAL A 47 5.90 -18.64 -16.58
C VAL A 47 5.08 -18.17 -17.78
N ARG A 48 4.00 -17.44 -17.53
CA ARG A 48 3.22 -16.79 -18.60
C ARG A 48 3.73 -15.38 -18.81
N THR A 49 3.99 -15.02 -20.07
CA THR A 49 4.06 -13.62 -20.45
C THR A 49 2.67 -13.01 -20.32
N ALA A 50 2.55 -11.87 -19.65
CA ALA A 50 1.30 -11.14 -19.61
C ALA A 50 0.81 -10.87 -21.05
N PRO A 51 -0.50 -10.95 -21.32
CA PRO A 51 -1.03 -10.65 -22.65
C PRO A 51 -0.68 -9.22 -23.06
N ASP A 52 -0.48 -9.00 -24.37
CA ASP A 52 -0.05 -7.71 -24.92
C ASP A 52 -1.05 -6.57 -24.62
N GLN A 53 -2.33 -6.91 -24.40
CA GLN A 53 -3.38 -5.98 -24.02
C GLN A 53 -4.40 -6.65 -23.10
N LEU A 54 -4.73 -5.99 -21.98
CA LEU A 54 -5.80 -6.42 -21.08
C LEU A 54 -7.17 -5.97 -21.60
N SER A 55 -8.21 -6.77 -21.34
CA SER A 55 -9.59 -6.31 -21.54
C SER A 55 -10.01 -5.35 -20.42
N LEU A 56 -11.09 -4.60 -20.63
CA LEU A 56 -11.67 -3.77 -19.56
C LEU A 56 -12.09 -4.60 -18.34
N SER A 57 -12.59 -5.82 -18.57
CA SER A 57 -12.93 -6.75 -17.48
C SER A 57 -11.70 -7.14 -16.66
N ASP A 58 -10.56 -7.36 -17.31
CA ASP A 58 -9.31 -7.70 -16.63
C ASP A 58 -8.80 -6.50 -15.81
N LEU A 59 -8.96 -5.27 -16.30
CA LEU A 59 -8.59 -4.06 -15.57
C LEU A 59 -9.48 -3.82 -14.35
N ILE A 60 -10.78 -4.06 -14.47
CA ILE A 60 -11.71 -4.03 -13.32
C ILE A 60 -11.28 -5.08 -12.29
N ALA A 61 -10.98 -6.30 -12.73
CA ALA A 61 -10.50 -7.36 -11.84
C ALA A 61 -9.16 -7.00 -11.17
N TYR A 62 -8.24 -6.36 -11.89
CA TYR A 62 -6.99 -5.83 -11.34
C TYR A 62 -7.28 -4.81 -10.24
N ALA A 63 -8.04 -3.75 -10.54
CA ALA A 63 -8.31 -2.67 -9.59
C ALA A 63 -9.01 -3.20 -8.33
N ARG A 64 -9.95 -4.14 -8.51
CA ARG A 64 -10.65 -4.81 -7.42
C ARG A 64 -9.73 -5.68 -6.56
N ASP A 65 -8.80 -6.42 -7.16
CA ASP A 65 -7.80 -7.20 -6.43
C ASP A 65 -6.86 -6.29 -5.63
N GLN A 66 -6.39 -5.19 -6.24
CA GLN A 66 -5.53 -4.22 -5.56
C GLN A 66 -6.25 -3.52 -4.41
N LYS A 67 -7.52 -3.14 -4.59
CA LYS A 67 -8.38 -2.62 -3.53
C LYS A 67 -8.50 -3.62 -2.38
N ALA A 68 -8.89 -4.86 -2.67
CA ALA A 68 -9.04 -5.91 -1.66
C ALA A 68 -7.72 -6.18 -0.92
N SER A 69 -6.59 -6.12 -1.63
CA SER A 69 -5.25 -6.25 -1.06
C SER A 69 -4.94 -5.15 -0.03
N LEU A 70 -5.37 -3.91 -0.30
CA LEU A 70 -5.17 -2.78 0.61
C LEU A 70 -6.13 -2.83 1.80
N GLU A 71 -7.36 -3.31 1.60
CA GLU A 71 -8.31 -3.59 2.69
C GLU A 71 -7.79 -4.68 3.63
N ASP A 72 -7.22 -5.77 3.09
CA ASP A 72 -6.59 -6.83 3.88
C ASP A 72 -5.40 -6.29 4.70
N TYR A 73 -4.60 -5.41 4.10
CA TYR A 73 -3.51 -4.76 4.80
C TYR A 73 -4.02 -3.87 5.94
N LEU A 74 -5.11 -3.13 5.72
CA LEU A 74 -5.73 -2.28 6.74
C LEU A 74 -6.32 -3.10 7.88
N GLU A 75 -6.96 -4.25 7.60
CA GLU A 75 -7.42 -5.17 8.64
C GLU A 75 -6.25 -5.69 9.48
N LEU A 76 -5.14 -6.07 8.85
CA LEU A 76 -3.94 -6.50 9.58
C LEU A 76 -3.33 -5.36 10.40
N LEU A 77 -3.31 -4.14 9.86
CA LEU A 77 -2.81 -2.96 10.57
C LEU A 77 -3.63 -2.67 11.84
N SER A 78 -4.94 -2.91 11.82
CA SER A 78 -5.83 -2.66 12.96
C SER A 78 -5.94 -3.83 13.95
N SER A 79 -5.61 -5.05 13.52
CA SER A 79 -5.79 -6.26 14.33
C SER A 79 -4.50 -6.95 14.78
N GLU A 80 -3.38 -6.75 14.08
CA GLU A 80 -2.10 -7.41 14.36
C GLU A 80 -1.08 -6.39 14.89
N PRO A 81 -0.75 -6.38 16.20
CA PRO A 81 0.17 -5.41 16.81
C PRO A 81 1.53 -5.31 16.13
N VAL A 82 2.06 -6.43 15.62
CA VAL A 82 3.35 -6.46 14.92
C VAL A 82 3.33 -5.68 13.60
N VAL A 83 2.18 -5.64 12.92
CA VAL A 83 2.00 -4.89 11.67
C VAL A 83 1.94 -3.40 11.97
N LEU A 84 1.16 -3.01 12.98
CA LEU A 84 1.09 -1.62 13.43
C LEU A 84 2.46 -1.11 13.90
N ALA A 85 3.14 -1.83 14.80
CA ALA A 85 4.44 -1.43 15.31
C ALA A 85 5.49 -1.28 14.19
N HIS A 86 5.47 -2.19 13.22
CA HIS A 86 6.35 -2.11 12.05
C HIS A 86 6.09 -0.85 11.23
N ASP A 87 4.83 -0.56 10.88
CA ASP A 87 4.48 0.60 10.08
C ASP A 87 4.79 1.91 10.82
N VAL A 88 4.51 1.98 12.12
CA VAL A 88 4.85 3.13 12.95
C VAL A 88 6.36 3.37 12.96
N ASN A 89 7.17 2.32 13.10
CA ASN A 89 8.63 2.41 12.98
C ASN A 89 9.06 2.93 11.60
N HIS A 90 8.46 2.40 10.53
CA HIS A 90 8.74 2.84 9.17
C HIS A 90 8.44 4.32 8.99
N TRP A 91 7.27 4.79 9.43
CA TRP A 91 6.91 6.20 9.38
C TRP A 91 7.82 7.05 10.27
N PHE A 92 8.09 6.65 11.51
CA PHE A 92 8.91 7.41 12.44
C PHE A 92 10.35 7.61 11.96
N PHE A 93 11.00 6.56 11.43
CA PHE A 93 12.40 6.63 11.00
C PHE A 93 12.60 7.15 9.57
N SER A 94 11.53 7.33 8.81
CA SER A 94 11.58 7.90 7.45
C SER A 94 11.09 9.35 7.39
N ARG A 95 10.85 9.97 8.55
CA ARG A 95 10.43 11.38 8.68
C ARG A 95 11.33 12.32 7.86
N PRO A 96 10.79 13.15 6.96
CA PRO A 96 11.58 14.09 6.17
C PRO A 96 12.43 15.02 7.04
N GLU A 97 12.02 15.29 8.27
CA GLU A 97 12.73 16.14 9.22
C GLU A 97 14.06 15.54 9.70
N LEU A 98 14.27 14.23 9.51
CA LEU A 98 15.55 13.56 9.72
C LEU A 98 16.53 13.78 8.56
N VAL A 99 16.04 14.24 7.40
CA VAL A 99 16.87 14.61 6.25
C VAL A 99 17.44 16.02 6.47
N PRO A 100 18.76 16.22 6.31
CA PRO A 100 19.37 17.54 6.46
C PRO A 100 18.72 18.58 5.55
N ASP A 101 18.40 19.74 6.11
CA ASP A 101 17.92 20.88 5.34
C ASP A 101 19.06 21.56 4.54
N GLU A 102 18.77 22.67 3.87
CA GLU A 102 19.76 23.42 3.08
C GLU A 102 20.89 24.00 3.93
N LYS A 103 20.70 24.10 5.25
CA LYS A 103 21.70 24.54 6.24
C LYS A 103 22.33 23.35 6.98
N GLY A 104 22.04 22.11 6.58
CA GLY A 104 22.53 20.89 7.21
C GLY A 104 21.86 20.55 8.54
N ARG A 105 20.74 21.18 8.89
CA ARG A 105 20.03 20.96 10.15
C ARG A 105 19.04 19.81 10.03
N THR A 106 18.95 18.98 11.06
CA THR A 106 18.00 17.87 11.20
C THR A 106 17.25 17.98 12.53
N LEU A 107 16.03 17.44 12.60
CA LEU A 107 15.33 17.27 13.87
C LEU A 107 15.85 16.02 14.61
N PRO A 108 15.76 15.98 15.95
CA PRO A 108 16.24 14.86 16.74
C PRO A 108 15.38 13.60 16.54
N GLN A 109 16.06 12.46 16.44
CA GLN A 109 15.45 11.13 16.31
C GLN A 109 15.00 10.53 17.66
N HIS A 110 15.65 10.91 18.77
CA HIS A 110 15.56 10.23 20.08
C HIS A 110 14.39 10.70 20.96
N THR A 111 13.40 11.39 20.41
CA THR A 111 12.30 11.94 21.20
C THR A 111 10.99 11.23 20.88
N ASP A 112 10.26 10.81 21.91
CA ASP A 112 8.94 10.19 21.77
C ASP A 112 7.86 11.15 21.24
N LYS A 113 8.15 12.45 21.23
CA LYS A 113 7.28 13.52 20.70
C LYS A 113 6.67 13.20 19.34
N TYR A 114 7.38 12.46 18.48
CA TYR A 114 6.93 12.21 17.11
C TYR A 114 6.26 10.86 16.92
N ILE A 115 6.12 10.06 17.98
CA ILE A 115 5.51 8.73 17.91
C ILE A 115 4.02 8.85 17.58
N SER A 116 3.26 9.65 18.32
CA SER A 116 1.81 9.81 18.10
C SER A 116 1.47 10.27 16.69
N GLY A 117 2.22 11.27 16.18
CA GLY A 117 2.09 11.70 14.78
C GLY A 117 2.53 10.65 13.76
N SER A 118 3.43 9.73 14.10
CA SER A 118 3.81 8.61 13.23
C SER A 118 2.76 7.50 13.21
N VAL A 119 2.04 7.28 14.32
CA VAL A 119 0.86 6.41 14.37
C VAL A 119 -0.24 6.97 13.46
N LEU A 120 -0.56 8.25 13.57
CA LEU A 120 -1.51 8.92 12.68
C LEU A 120 -1.08 8.79 11.21
N ASP A 121 0.17 9.14 10.88
CA ASP A 121 0.67 9.07 9.50
C ASP A 121 0.59 7.63 8.93
N ALA A 122 0.92 6.61 9.72
CA ALA A 122 0.88 5.21 9.32
C ALA A 122 -0.54 4.76 8.96
N VAL A 123 -1.47 4.93 9.90
CA VAL A 123 -2.89 4.55 9.72
C VAL A 123 -3.53 5.34 8.60
N HIS A 124 -3.31 6.65 8.56
CA HIS A 124 -3.87 7.53 7.53
C HIS A 124 -3.37 7.17 6.14
N SER A 125 -2.09 6.81 5.98
CA SER A 125 -1.54 6.42 4.68
C SER A 125 -2.11 5.11 4.15
N ALA A 126 -2.39 4.15 5.03
CA ALA A 126 -3.05 2.90 4.67
C ALA A 126 -4.50 3.14 4.20
N VAL A 127 -5.29 3.89 4.98
CA VAL A 127 -6.67 4.28 4.61
C VAL A 127 -6.70 5.04 3.28
N LYS A 128 -5.77 5.98 3.10
CA LYS A 128 -5.60 6.75 1.86
C LYS A 128 -5.40 5.87 0.63
N GLY A 129 -4.52 4.86 0.74
CA GLY A 129 -4.29 3.90 -0.34
C GLY A 129 -5.55 3.12 -0.68
N ALA A 130 -6.22 2.56 0.32
CA ALA A 130 -7.44 1.78 0.13
C ALA A 130 -8.56 2.62 -0.52
N ALA A 131 -8.77 3.85 -0.04
CA ALA A 131 -9.79 4.75 -0.58
C ALA A 131 -9.54 5.15 -2.06
N VAL A 132 -8.29 5.43 -2.43
CA VAL A 132 -7.93 5.76 -3.82
C VAL A 132 -8.23 4.59 -4.76
N TRP A 133 -7.82 3.37 -4.38
CA TRP A 133 -8.06 2.19 -5.21
C TRP A 133 -9.54 1.77 -5.23
N ALA A 134 -10.27 1.98 -4.14
CA ALA A 134 -11.72 1.83 -4.14
C ALA A 134 -12.40 2.80 -5.11
N TYR A 135 -11.94 4.04 -5.20
CA TYR A 135 -12.47 5.00 -6.17
C TYR A 135 -12.13 4.60 -7.62
N ILE A 136 -10.89 4.16 -7.89
CA ILE A 136 -10.49 3.65 -9.20
C ILE A 136 -11.36 2.46 -9.64
N ASP A 137 -11.58 1.48 -8.74
CA ASP A 137 -12.46 0.32 -8.95
C ASP A 137 -13.87 0.77 -9.35
N ARG A 138 -14.48 1.68 -8.57
CA ARG A 138 -15.83 2.23 -8.86
C ARG A 138 -15.91 2.99 -10.17
N LEU A 139 -14.88 3.76 -10.54
CA LEU A 139 -14.83 4.48 -11.81
C LEU A 139 -14.76 3.51 -13.00
N LEU A 140 -13.99 2.43 -12.88
CA LEU A 140 -13.89 1.41 -13.94
C LEU A 140 -15.18 0.60 -14.07
N GLU A 141 -15.82 0.22 -12.96
CA GLU A 141 -17.13 -0.43 -12.96
C GLU A 141 -18.15 0.43 -13.71
N ARG A 142 -18.28 1.71 -13.32
CA ARG A 142 -19.15 2.66 -14.01
C ARG A 142 -18.78 2.81 -15.48
N PHE A 143 -17.48 2.89 -15.82
CA PHE A 143 -17.04 2.98 -17.21
C PHE A 143 -17.43 1.76 -18.06
N GLY A 144 -17.43 0.57 -17.47
CA GLY A 144 -17.88 -0.67 -18.11
C GLY A 144 -19.39 -0.74 -18.30
N GLU A 145 -20.16 -0.13 -17.39
CA GLU A 145 -21.62 -0.06 -17.46
C GLU A 145 -22.11 1.04 -18.42
N ILE A 146 -21.32 2.10 -18.62
CA ILE A 146 -21.65 3.16 -19.56
C ILE A 146 -21.59 2.61 -20.99
N GLY A 147 -22.75 2.52 -21.64
CA GLY A 147 -22.89 2.16 -23.05
C GLY A 147 -22.27 3.20 -24.01
N ALA A 148 -23.00 3.59 -25.07
CA ALA A 148 -22.47 4.49 -26.10
C ALA A 148 -22.44 5.98 -25.71
N ASP A 149 -22.72 6.34 -24.46
CA ASP A 149 -22.80 7.74 -24.01
C ASP A 149 -21.41 8.38 -23.95
N LYS A 150 -21.05 9.11 -25.01
CA LYS A 150 -19.74 9.77 -25.11
C LYS A 150 -19.52 10.85 -24.05
N VAL A 151 -20.57 11.52 -23.59
CA VAL A 151 -20.45 12.62 -22.61
C VAL A 151 -20.05 12.03 -21.27
N TYR A 152 -20.80 11.03 -20.80
CA TYR A 152 -20.51 10.42 -19.51
C TYR A 152 -19.15 9.71 -19.53
N ARG A 153 -18.84 8.98 -20.62
CA ARG A 153 -17.52 8.35 -20.79
C ARG A 153 -16.40 9.36 -20.64
N ASN A 154 -16.47 10.51 -21.31
CA ASN A 154 -15.42 11.52 -21.22
C ASN A 154 -15.26 12.10 -19.81
N ILE A 155 -16.35 12.25 -19.06
CA ILE A 155 -16.32 12.70 -17.65
C ILE A 155 -15.56 11.67 -16.80
N ILE A 156 -15.97 10.40 -16.86
CA ILE A 156 -15.34 9.31 -16.10
C ILE A 156 -13.86 9.15 -16.49
N LEU A 157 -13.53 9.20 -17.78
CA LEU A 157 -12.15 9.09 -18.26
C LEU A 157 -11.25 10.22 -17.76
N GLN A 158 -11.78 11.44 -17.71
CA GLN A 158 -11.02 12.56 -17.18
C GLN A 158 -10.75 12.41 -15.68
N GLU A 159 -11.75 11.94 -14.92
CA GLU A 159 -11.60 11.66 -13.48
C GLU A 159 -10.59 10.54 -13.26
N LEU A 160 -10.72 9.42 -14.00
CA LEU A 160 -9.82 8.27 -13.93
C LEU A 160 -8.36 8.66 -14.26
N SER A 161 -8.15 9.52 -15.26
CA SER A 161 -6.83 10.03 -15.59
C SER A 161 -6.23 10.83 -14.44
N ASN A 162 -7.01 11.72 -13.83
CA ASN A 162 -6.53 12.57 -12.76
C ASN A 162 -6.21 11.79 -11.49
N ILE A 163 -7.05 10.82 -11.11
CA ILE A 163 -6.79 9.97 -9.93
C ILE A 163 -5.57 9.06 -10.14
N CYS A 164 -5.34 8.53 -11.35
CA CYS A 164 -4.14 7.74 -11.64
C CYS A 164 -2.86 8.57 -11.50
N HIS A 165 -2.85 9.81 -12.02
CA HIS A 165 -1.71 10.72 -11.86
C HIS A 165 -1.49 11.13 -10.39
N PHE A 166 -2.59 11.32 -9.65
CA PHE A 166 -2.54 11.59 -8.23
C PHE A 166 -1.90 10.43 -7.46
N GLU A 167 -2.35 9.20 -7.69
CA GLU A 167 -1.85 8.00 -7.02
C GLU A 167 -0.38 7.70 -7.37
N PHE A 168 0.02 7.95 -8.61
CA PHE A 168 1.43 7.90 -9.01
C PHE A 168 2.26 8.90 -8.19
N SER A 169 1.78 10.14 -8.05
CA SER A 169 2.50 11.18 -7.29
C SER A 169 2.61 10.82 -5.81
N ARG A 170 1.55 10.25 -5.22
CA ARG A 170 1.50 9.80 -3.83
C ARG A 170 2.50 8.68 -3.56
N THR A 171 2.48 7.62 -4.36
CA THR A 171 3.41 6.48 -4.22
C THR A 171 4.85 6.87 -4.53
N GLN A 172 5.07 7.78 -5.48
CA GLN A 172 6.39 8.35 -5.76
C GLN A 172 6.94 9.13 -4.56
N PHE A 173 6.10 9.91 -3.88
CA PHE A 173 6.50 10.61 -2.65
C PHE A 173 6.94 9.62 -1.56
N LEU A 174 6.22 8.51 -1.37
CA LEU A 174 6.60 7.47 -0.41
C LEU A 174 7.97 6.87 -0.76
N LEU A 175 8.23 6.57 -2.04
CA LEU A 175 9.55 6.10 -2.46
C LEU A 175 10.64 7.14 -2.15
N LYS A 176 10.41 8.42 -2.50
CA LYS A 176 11.36 9.52 -2.18
C LYS A 176 11.66 9.61 -0.69
N ARG A 177 10.64 9.44 0.16
CA ARG A 177 10.76 9.47 1.61
C ARG A 177 11.72 8.39 2.12
N HIS A 178 11.56 7.14 1.67
CA HIS A 178 12.43 6.03 2.07
C HIS A 178 13.84 6.14 1.49
N VAL A 179 13.98 6.50 0.21
CA VAL A 179 15.29 6.69 -0.42
C VAL A 179 16.06 7.86 0.20
N ALA A 180 15.37 8.91 0.67
CA ALA A 180 16.01 10.03 1.35
C ALA A 180 16.53 9.67 2.77
N LYS A 181 15.96 8.65 3.41
CA LYS A 181 16.46 8.11 4.69
C LYS A 181 17.81 7.41 4.51
N THR A 182 17.93 6.61 3.47
CA THR A 182 19.10 5.75 3.21
C THR A 182 20.19 6.47 2.42
N SER A 183 19.83 7.46 1.60
CA SER A 183 20.76 8.19 0.75
C SER A 183 21.07 9.59 1.25
N LYS A 184 22.36 9.99 1.17
CA LYS A 184 22.79 11.36 1.47
C LYS A 184 22.46 12.35 0.35
N LEU A 185 21.76 11.90 -0.69
CA LEU A 185 21.51 12.60 -1.94
C LEU A 185 20.28 13.50 -1.92
N PHE A 186 19.55 13.53 -0.82
CA PHE A 186 18.40 14.44 -0.65
C PHE A 186 18.70 15.50 0.40
N LYS A 187 18.09 16.67 0.20
CA LYS A 187 17.97 17.72 1.22
C LYS A 187 16.50 18.04 1.42
N ARG A 188 16.11 18.31 2.66
CA ARG A 188 14.80 18.88 2.97
C ARG A 188 14.81 20.36 2.60
N MET A 189 13.74 20.83 1.97
CA MET A 189 13.57 22.24 1.68
C MET A 189 12.85 22.93 2.85
N SER A 190 13.50 23.89 3.50
CA SER A 190 12.96 24.56 4.69
C SER A 190 11.67 25.31 4.36
N ASN A 191 10.60 25.08 5.14
CA ASN A 191 9.29 25.71 4.97
C ASN A 191 8.66 25.54 3.57
N ALA A 192 9.10 24.52 2.82
CA ALA A 192 8.53 24.20 1.52
C ALA A 192 7.78 22.88 1.61
N TYR A 193 6.52 22.92 1.18
CA TYR A 193 5.62 21.77 1.19
C TYR A 193 5.11 21.49 -0.23
N ASP A 194 4.81 20.23 -0.53
CA ASP A 194 4.14 19.84 -1.76
C ASP A 194 2.62 20.09 -1.69
N ALA A 195 1.89 19.78 -2.77
CA ALA A 195 0.44 19.97 -2.83
C ALA A 195 -0.35 19.08 -1.86
N ALA A 196 0.28 18.04 -1.30
CA ALA A 196 -0.26 17.19 -0.23
C ALA A 196 0.27 17.62 1.15
N GLY A 197 0.85 18.83 1.24
CA GLY A 197 1.39 19.40 2.46
C GLY A 197 2.62 18.67 3.00
N ASN A 198 3.25 17.76 2.26
CA ASN A 198 4.45 17.06 2.75
C ASN A 198 5.69 17.92 2.61
N ALA A 199 6.62 17.79 3.55
CA ALA A 199 7.91 18.47 3.46
C ALA A 199 8.63 18.11 2.16
N ARG A 200 9.01 19.12 1.38
CA ARG A 200 9.59 18.94 0.07
C ARG A 200 11.03 18.43 0.17
N LEU A 201 11.29 17.30 -0.47
CA LEU A 201 12.63 16.71 -0.61
C LEU A 201 13.20 17.06 -1.99
N ALA A 202 14.39 17.66 -2.02
CA ALA A 202 15.10 18.01 -3.24
C ALA A 202 16.36 17.15 -3.41
N MET A 203 16.56 16.63 -4.61
CA MET A 203 17.76 15.85 -4.95
C MET A 203 18.97 16.79 -5.10
N LYS A 204 20.12 16.39 -4.53
CA LYS A 204 21.39 17.14 -4.55
C LYS A 204 22.24 16.85 -5.78
N ALA A 205 22.10 15.65 -6.36
CA ALA A 205 22.89 15.18 -7.49
C ALA A 205 21.98 14.78 -8.64
N LYS A 206 22.48 14.86 -9.87
CA LYS A 206 21.75 14.42 -11.05
C LYS A 206 21.81 12.89 -11.18
N PRO A 207 20.71 12.18 -11.48
CA PRO A 207 20.72 10.72 -11.59
C PRO A 207 21.81 10.18 -12.52
N GLU A 208 22.11 10.87 -13.63
CA GLU A 208 23.09 10.49 -14.65
C GLU A 208 24.51 10.30 -14.11
N THR A 209 24.83 10.92 -12.97
CA THR A 209 26.15 10.79 -12.34
C THR A 209 26.41 9.37 -11.84
N PHE A 210 25.37 8.58 -11.57
CA PHE A 210 25.47 7.23 -11.02
C PHE A 210 25.37 6.12 -12.07
N THR A 211 25.12 6.44 -13.34
CA THR A 211 24.83 5.44 -14.39
C THR A 211 25.87 4.33 -14.50
N ARG A 212 27.15 4.61 -14.26
CA ARG A 212 28.24 3.62 -14.29
C ARG A 212 28.62 3.07 -12.92
N SER A 213 28.61 3.91 -11.89
CA SER A 213 29.11 3.54 -10.56
C SER A 213 28.09 2.77 -9.74
N ASP A 214 26.82 3.12 -9.88
CA ASP A 214 25.70 2.51 -9.15
C ASP A 214 24.42 2.58 -10.02
N PRO A 215 24.26 1.61 -10.95
CA PRO A 215 23.09 1.55 -11.82
C PRO A 215 21.77 1.42 -11.06
N GLN A 216 21.76 0.73 -9.91
CA GLN A 216 20.57 0.59 -9.07
C GLN A 216 20.11 1.96 -8.56
N LEU A 217 21.04 2.72 -7.97
CA LEU A 217 20.77 4.07 -7.49
C LEU A 217 20.38 5.00 -8.64
N HIS A 218 21.02 4.87 -9.80
CA HIS A 218 20.63 5.63 -11.00
C HIS A 218 19.14 5.44 -11.35
N TYR A 219 18.67 4.19 -11.42
CA TYR A 219 17.28 3.88 -11.77
C TYR A 219 16.31 4.34 -10.68
N ILE A 220 16.63 4.14 -9.40
CA ILE A 220 15.79 4.60 -8.29
C ILE A 220 15.68 6.13 -8.27
N LEU A 221 16.78 6.86 -8.49
CA LEU A 221 16.74 8.32 -8.56
C LEU A 221 15.92 8.82 -9.76
N ARG A 222 15.94 8.11 -10.89
CA ARG A 222 15.05 8.42 -12.03
C ARG A 222 13.57 8.28 -11.68
N LEU A 223 13.21 7.26 -10.89
CA LEU A 223 11.85 7.08 -10.39
C LEU A 223 11.47 8.17 -9.37
N CYS A 224 12.44 8.71 -8.63
CA CYS A 224 12.26 9.81 -7.69
C CYS A 224 12.26 11.22 -8.36
N ASP A 225 12.47 11.32 -9.67
CA ASP A 225 12.56 12.61 -10.35
C ASP A 225 11.20 13.37 -10.28
N PRO A 226 11.16 14.67 -9.92
CA PRO A 226 9.93 15.46 -9.95
C PRO A 226 9.19 15.48 -11.29
N ASP A 227 9.91 15.32 -12.41
CA ASP A 227 9.34 15.32 -13.76
C ASP A 227 9.01 13.90 -14.28
N ALA A 228 9.17 12.88 -13.42
CA ALA A 228 8.75 11.53 -13.77
C ALA A 228 7.21 11.43 -13.81
N ASN A 229 6.74 10.58 -14.70
CA ASN A 229 5.34 10.17 -14.81
C ASN A 229 5.29 8.66 -15.04
N ALA A 230 4.12 8.05 -14.94
CA ALA A 230 3.97 6.61 -15.10
C ALA A 230 4.60 6.08 -16.39
N VAL A 231 4.28 6.71 -17.55
CA VAL A 231 4.79 6.30 -18.87
C VAL A 231 6.32 6.29 -18.93
N ARG A 232 6.97 7.37 -18.48
CA ARG A 232 8.45 7.46 -18.46
C ARG A 232 9.08 6.53 -17.42
N SER A 233 8.34 6.19 -16.38
CA SER A 233 8.83 5.35 -15.28
C SER A 233 8.85 3.87 -15.63
N VAL A 234 8.03 3.43 -16.61
CA VAL A 234 8.04 2.05 -17.14
C VAL A 234 9.46 1.58 -17.50
N GLU A 235 10.18 2.39 -18.28
CA GLU A 235 11.53 2.05 -18.75
C GLU A 235 12.52 1.84 -17.59
N TRP A 236 12.44 2.70 -16.57
CA TRP A 236 13.31 2.62 -15.40
C TRP A 236 12.95 1.45 -14.49
N MET A 237 11.65 1.17 -14.33
CA MET A 237 11.17 -0.02 -13.63
C MET A 237 11.64 -1.31 -14.32
N ARG A 238 11.61 -1.36 -15.66
CA ARG A 238 12.08 -2.52 -16.42
C ARG A 238 13.57 -2.74 -16.23
N LYS A 239 14.39 -1.69 -16.40
CA LYS A 239 15.85 -1.75 -16.19
C LYS A 239 16.23 -2.17 -14.77
N LEU A 240 15.50 -1.68 -13.78
CA LEU A 240 15.70 -2.08 -12.39
C LEU A 240 15.31 -3.54 -12.15
N GLY A 241 14.20 -4.00 -12.73
CA GLY A 241 13.79 -5.40 -12.69
C GLY A 241 14.82 -6.33 -13.34
N GLU A 242 15.30 -5.99 -14.53
CA GLU A 242 16.37 -6.74 -15.23
C GLU A 242 17.67 -6.78 -14.42
N LEU A 243 18.03 -5.67 -13.76
CA LEU A 243 19.19 -5.63 -12.87
C LEU A 243 19.01 -6.59 -11.68
N HIS A 244 17.86 -6.55 -11.01
CA HIS A 244 17.57 -7.42 -9.86
C HIS A 244 17.44 -8.89 -10.24
N GLN A 245 16.99 -9.19 -11.45
CA GLN A 245 16.93 -10.56 -11.97
C GLN A 245 18.33 -11.11 -12.23
N ASN A 246 19.19 -10.33 -12.89
CA ASN A 246 20.56 -10.74 -13.21
C ASN A 246 21.49 -10.72 -12.00
N TYR A 247 21.23 -9.84 -11.03
CA TYR A 247 22.03 -9.67 -9.82
C TYR A 247 21.12 -9.60 -8.57
N PRO A 248 20.62 -10.74 -8.07
CA PRO A 248 19.74 -10.77 -6.90
C PRO A 248 20.31 -10.10 -5.65
N ALA A 249 21.64 -10.13 -5.48
CA ALA A 249 22.34 -9.47 -4.39
C ALA A 249 22.20 -7.93 -4.41
N GLU A 250 21.99 -7.31 -5.58
CA GLU A 250 21.74 -5.85 -5.67
C GLU A 250 20.40 -5.48 -5.02
N ARG A 251 19.36 -6.30 -5.23
CA ARG A 251 18.06 -6.11 -4.58
C ARG A 251 18.18 -6.18 -3.07
N GLU A 252 18.98 -7.11 -2.56
CA GLU A 252 19.18 -7.31 -1.12
C GLU A 252 19.87 -6.12 -0.43
N LYS A 253 20.51 -5.22 -1.18
CA LYS A 253 21.08 -3.97 -0.65
C LYS A 253 20.05 -2.90 -0.30
N LEU A 254 18.85 -2.97 -0.89
CA LEU A 254 17.78 -2.03 -0.56
C LEU A 254 17.31 -2.26 0.88
N SER A 255 16.82 -1.24 1.55
CA SER A 255 16.10 -1.42 2.82
C SER A 255 14.68 -1.94 2.55
N GLU A 256 14.07 -2.57 3.56
CA GLU A 256 12.69 -3.06 3.47
C GLU A 256 11.71 -1.93 3.05
N GLY A 257 11.83 -0.74 3.65
CA GLY A 257 10.99 0.40 3.27
C GLY A 257 11.21 0.91 1.85
N GLU A 258 12.43 0.82 1.29
CA GLU A 258 12.68 1.12 -0.12
C GLU A 258 12.02 0.08 -1.04
N VAL A 259 12.06 -1.19 -0.66
CA VAL A 259 11.43 -2.27 -1.43
C VAL A 259 9.92 -2.13 -1.43
N ASP A 260 9.31 -1.93 -0.26
CA ASP A 260 7.86 -1.80 -0.12
C ASP A 260 7.32 -0.58 -0.88
N SER A 261 7.98 0.57 -0.74
CA SER A 261 7.58 1.79 -1.46
C SER A 261 7.82 1.68 -2.97
N LEU A 262 8.89 1.00 -3.41
CA LEU A 262 9.12 0.69 -4.82
C LEU A 262 8.06 -0.26 -5.38
N CYS A 263 7.65 -1.27 -4.62
CA CYS A 263 6.60 -2.21 -5.00
C CYS A 263 5.24 -1.51 -5.16
N ASN A 264 4.88 -0.63 -4.23
CA ASN A 264 3.68 0.19 -4.34
C ASN A 264 3.70 1.07 -5.60
N LEU A 265 4.82 1.72 -5.91
CA LEU A 265 4.97 2.49 -7.14
C LEU A 265 4.90 1.61 -8.40
N ALA A 266 5.47 0.40 -8.36
CA ALA A 266 5.45 -0.55 -9.46
C ALA A 266 4.02 -0.98 -9.83
N VAL A 267 3.15 -1.21 -8.83
CA VAL A 267 1.73 -1.54 -9.04
C VAL A 267 1.02 -0.42 -9.80
N VAL A 268 1.23 0.84 -9.40
CA VAL A 268 0.59 1.99 -10.03
C VAL A 268 1.10 2.19 -11.46
N ILE A 269 2.41 2.08 -11.68
CA ILE A 269 3.01 2.17 -13.03
C ILE A 269 2.46 1.06 -13.93
N GLY A 270 2.44 -0.19 -13.44
CA GLY A 270 1.94 -1.34 -14.18
C GLY A 270 0.47 -1.18 -14.55
N PHE A 271 -0.37 -0.78 -13.59
CA PHE A 271 -1.78 -0.54 -13.83
C PHE A 271 -2.01 0.57 -14.88
N ILE A 272 -1.31 1.70 -14.79
CA ILE A 272 -1.45 2.79 -15.78
C ILE A 272 -0.99 2.35 -17.17
N GLN A 273 0.07 1.56 -17.25
CA GLN A 273 0.54 1.00 -18.52
C GLN A 273 -0.50 0.06 -19.14
N ASP A 274 -1.11 -0.82 -18.34
CA ASP A 274 -2.13 -1.76 -18.81
C ASP A 274 -3.46 -1.05 -19.15
N LEU A 275 -3.77 0.07 -18.48
CA LEU A 275 -4.97 0.89 -18.73
C LEU A 275 -4.88 1.69 -20.04
N SER A 276 -3.72 2.25 -20.35
CA SER A 276 -3.51 3.18 -21.47
C SER A 276 -3.86 2.65 -22.87
N PRO A 277 -3.55 1.38 -23.25
CA PRO A 277 -3.95 0.85 -24.56
C PRO A 277 -5.43 0.44 -24.60
N THR A 278 -6.02 0.10 -23.46
CA THR A 278 -7.40 -0.40 -23.34
C THR A 278 -8.42 0.72 -23.40
N VAL A 279 -8.03 1.90 -22.92
CA VAL A 279 -8.88 3.06 -22.80
C VAL A 279 -8.15 4.29 -23.31
N SER A 280 -8.78 5.07 -24.19
CA SER A 280 -8.22 6.33 -24.70
C SER A 280 -8.18 7.39 -23.61
N MET A 281 -7.18 7.30 -22.73
CA MET A 281 -7.04 8.17 -21.56
C MET A 281 -6.73 9.62 -21.98
N PRO A 282 -7.49 10.62 -21.49
CA PRO A 282 -7.15 12.01 -21.70
C PRO A 282 -5.90 12.38 -20.89
N ALA A 283 -5.22 13.44 -21.31
CA ALA A 283 -4.14 14.03 -20.53
C ALA A 283 -4.63 14.51 -19.14
N LEU A 284 -3.71 14.55 -18.17
CA LEU A 284 -3.95 15.16 -16.86
C LEU A 284 -4.53 16.57 -17.04
N SER A 285 -5.69 16.81 -16.44
CA SER A 285 -6.31 18.13 -16.47
C SER A 285 -6.13 18.83 -15.13
N ARG A 286 -5.77 20.12 -15.18
CA ARG A 286 -5.75 20.99 -14.01
C ARG A 286 -7.08 21.71 -13.77
N LYS A 287 -8.04 21.55 -14.68
CA LYS A 287 -9.32 22.29 -14.67
C LYS A 287 -10.55 21.37 -14.60
N LYS A 288 -10.51 20.23 -15.30
CA LYS A 288 -11.63 19.28 -15.40
C LYS A 288 -11.35 18.04 -14.55
N GLY A 289 -12.40 17.40 -14.02
CA GLY A 289 -12.30 16.15 -13.26
C GLY A 289 -11.48 16.28 -11.97
N ARG A 290 -11.61 17.42 -11.30
CA ARG A 290 -10.76 17.76 -10.13
C ARG A 290 -11.46 17.49 -8.81
N TYR A 291 -12.74 17.13 -8.81
CA TYR A 291 -13.54 17.13 -7.59
C TYR A 291 -12.97 16.18 -6.55
N PHE A 292 -12.81 14.89 -6.86
CA PHE A 292 -12.27 13.93 -5.90
C PHE A 292 -10.88 14.35 -5.43
N VAL A 293 -9.97 14.67 -6.36
CA VAL A 293 -8.59 15.03 -6.03
C VAL A 293 -8.52 16.28 -5.14
N SER A 294 -9.34 17.30 -5.43
CA SER A 294 -9.38 18.53 -4.63
C SER A 294 -9.96 18.28 -3.23
N GLN A 295 -11.07 17.56 -3.13
CA GLN A 295 -11.67 17.21 -1.83
C GLN A 295 -10.73 16.35 -1.00
N TYR A 296 -10.05 15.39 -1.65
CA TYR A 296 -9.04 14.55 -1.01
C TYR A 296 -7.89 15.39 -0.47
N GLN A 297 -7.35 16.30 -1.28
CA GLN A 297 -6.24 17.17 -0.85
C GLN A 297 -6.68 18.10 0.31
N GLY A 298 -7.91 18.58 0.29
CA GLY A 298 -8.49 19.34 1.41
C GLY A 298 -8.53 18.52 2.70
N LEU A 299 -9.09 17.31 2.65
CA LEU A 299 -9.17 16.39 3.78
C LEU A 299 -7.78 15.95 4.27
N ASP A 300 -6.83 15.71 3.36
CA ASP A 300 -5.45 15.34 3.71
C ASP A 300 -4.74 16.48 4.46
N LEU A 301 -4.96 17.73 4.03
CA LEU A 301 -4.43 18.91 4.73
C LEU A 301 -5.10 19.12 6.09
N GLU A 302 -6.41 18.92 6.21
CA GLU A 302 -7.16 18.95 7.47
C GLU A 302 -6.55 17.96 8.47
N LEU A 303 -6.48 16.67 8.09
CA LEU A 303 -5.95 15.60 8.95
C LEU A 303 -4.46 15.78 9.28
N LYS A 304 -3.67 16.33 8.36
CA LYS A 304 -2.25 16.62 8.62
C LYS A 304 -2.06 17.67 9.70
N ARG A 305 -2.92 18.68 9.80
CA ARG A 305 -2.84 19.69 10.86
C ARG A 305 -3.04 19.08 12.24
N LEU A 306 -3.86 18.03 12.33
CA LEU A 306 -4.11 17.31 13.58
C LEU A 306 -2.85 16.63 14.15
N LYS A 307 -1.86 16.36 13.31
CA LYS A 307 -0.57 15.78 13.71
C LYS A 307 0.18 16.64 14.72
N ASP A 308 0.08 17.97 14.57
CA ASP A 308 0.77 18.94 15.42
C ASP A 308 -0.15 19.47 16.54
N ASP A 309 -1.37 18.93 16.65
CA ASP A 309 -2.31 19.26 17.72
C ASP A 309 -1.80 18.74 19.07
N VAL A 310 -1.89 19.59 20.09
CA VAL A 310 -1.42 19.26 21.44
C VAL A 310 -2.25 18.15 22.10
N ASP A 311 -3.50 17.97 21.64
CA ASP A 311 -4.40 16.96 22.18
C ASP A 311 -4.14 15.56 21.59
N LEU A 312 -3.33 15.44 20.53
CA LEU A 312 -2.91 14.14 20.00
C LEU A 312 -1.79 13.55 20.85
N ASP A 313 -2.16 12.82 21.90
CA ASP A 313 -1.22 12.07 22.72
C ASP A 313 -1.54 10.58 22.75
N LEU A 314 -0.65 9.79 22.18
CA LEU A 314 -0.73 8.32 22.14
C LEU A 314 0.45 7.68 22.87
N ARG A 315 1.26 8.45 23.61
CA ARG A 315 2.52 7.96 24.19
C ARG A 315 2.29 6.90 25.25
N ASP A 316 1.21 6.97 26.02
CA ASP A 316 0.85 5.96 27.03
C ASP A 316 0.64 4.57 26.41
N HIS A 317 0.33 4.50 25.12
CA HIS A 317 0.14 3.25 24.38
C HIS A 317 1.30 2.92 23.45
N ALA A 318 1.99 3.93 22.91
CA ALA A 318 2.90 3.74 21.78
C ALA A 318 4.36 4.12 22.07
N ALA A 319 4.70 4.64 23.26
CA ALA A 319 6.07 5.06 23.58
C ALA A 319 6.72 4.13 24.63
N PRO A 320 7.91 3.54 24.34
CA PRO A 320 8.57 3.48 23.03
C PRO A 320 7.72 2.70 22.01
N ILE A 321 8.04 2.78 20.71
CA ILE A 321 7.21 2.17 19.63
C ILE A 321 6.92 0.68 19.90
N ASP A 322 7.88 -0.05 20.47
CA ASP A 322 7.73 -1.47 20.81
C ASP A 322 6.65 -1.72 21.88
N ASN A 323 6.23 -0.71 22.64
CA ASN A 323 5.11 -0.81 23.58
C ASN A 323 3.81 -1.18 22.86
N LEU A 324 3.67 -0.88 21.55
CA LEU A 324 2.53 -1.34 20.75
C LEU A 324 2.40 -2.86 20.70
N LEU A 325 3.49 -3.61 20.90
CA LEU A 325 3.52 -5.07 20.92
C LEU A 325 2.98 -5.66 22.22
N GLU A 326 2.90 -4.87 23.28
CA GLU A 326 2.37 -5.33 24.56
C GLU A 326 0.85 -5.55 24.50
N PRO A 327 0.31 -6.50 25.27
CA PRO A 327 -1.12 -6.84 25.24
C PRO A 327 -2.03 -5.61 25.41
N GLY A 328 -2.90 -5.39 24.43
CA GLY A 328 -3.89 -4.30 24.45
C GLY A 328 -3.35 -2.90 24.10
N MET A 329 -2.05 -2.73 23.93
CA MET A 329 -1.46 -1.39 23.66
C MET A 329 -1.75 -0.91 22.23
N ALA A 330 -1.61 -1.77 21.22
CA ALA A 330 -2.00 -1.42 19.85
C ALA A 330 -3.49 -1.06 19.75
N GLU A 331 -4.37 -1.87 20.37
CA GLU A 331 -5.80 -1.59 20.43
C GLU A 331 -6.12 -0.28 21.14
N GLY A 332 -5.48 -0.03 22.29
CA GLY A 332 -5.60 1.23 23.03
C GLY A 332 -5.16 2.44 22.20
N ALA A 333 -4.02 2.35 21.51
CA ALA A 333 -3.53 3.41 20.62
C ALA A 333 -4.52 3.72 19.50
N LEU A 334 -5.06 2.70 18.83
CA LEU A 334 -6.00 2.86 17.72
C LEU A 334 -7.35 3.42 18.19
N LYS A 335 -7.87 2.98 19.34
CA LYS A 335 -9.10 3.52 19.94
C LYS A 335 -8.95 4.99 20.34
N THR A 336 -7.84 5.35 20.97
CA THR A 336 -7.55 6.73 21.35
C THR A 336 -7.39 7.62 20.11
N LEU A 337 -6.73 7.12 19.06
CA LEU A 337 -6.63 7.81 17.78
C LEU A 337 -8.01 8.00 17.12
N ASP A 338 -8.84 6.96 17.06
CA ASP A 338 -10.18 7.04 16.47
C ASP A 338 -11.05 8.06 17.21
N GLN A 339 -11.07 8.03 18.54
CA GLN A 339 -11.80 9.00 19.35
C GLN A 339 -11.30 10.43 19.15
N PHE A 340 -9.99 10.62 19.04
CA PHE A 340 -9.40 11.92 18.73
C PHE A 340 -9.87 12.44 17.36
N ILE A 341 -9.88 11.59 16.33
CA ILE A 341 -10.36 11.95 14.98
C ILE A 341 -11.85 12.29 15.01
N ILE A 342 -12.68 11.49 15.70
CA ILE A 342 -14.13 11.77 15.87
C ILE A 342 -14.33 13.14 16.52
N ASN A 343 -13.57 13.44 17.56
CA ASN A 343 -13.70 14.71 18.29
C ASN A 343 -13.35 15.92 17.40
N LYS A 344 -12.28 15.81 16.59
CA LYS A 344 -11.78 16.91 15.76
C LYS A 344 -12.52 17.05 14.44
N THR A 345 -12.92 15.95 13.81
CA THR A 345 -13.49 15.95 12.44
C THR A 345 -14.99 15.67 12.38
N GLY A 346 -15.58 15.19 13.48
CA GLY A 346 -17.01 14.90 13.62
C GLY A 346 -17.45 13.48 13.26
N THR A 347 -16.58 12.65 12.71
CA THR A 347 -16.85 11.23 12.39
C THR A 347 -15.53 10.45 12.37
N LYS A 348 -15.59 9.13 12.17
CA LYS A 348 -14.43 8.25 12.06
C LYS A 348 -13.62 8.49 10.79
N LEU A 349 -12.32 8.20 10.85
CA LEU A 349 -11.42 8.32 9.70
C LEU A 349 -11.93 7.58 8.46
N GLY A 350 -12.46 6.37 8.65
CA GLY A 350 -12.96 5.57 7.54
C GLY A 350 -14.18 6.19 6.86
N PHE A 351 -15.12 6.74 7.65
CA PHE A 351 -16.28 7.41 7.10
C PHE A 351 -15.94 8.70 6.36
N LEU A 352 -14.90 9.44 6.77
CA LEU A 352 -14.44 10.63 6.02
C LEU A 352 -14.12 10.27 4.56
N TYR A 353 -13.40 9.17 4.32
CA TYR A 353 -13.03 8.73 2.98
C TYR A 353 -14.17 8.02 2.25
N GLN A 354 -15.01 7.27 2.95
CA GLN A 354 -16.20 6.65 2.37
C GLN A 354 -17.17 7.71 1.85
N ASP A 355 -17.46 8.72 2.66
CA ASP A 355 -18.34 9.83 2.27
C ASP A 355 -17.72 10.63 1.12
N LEU A 356 -16.40 10.86 1.13
CA LEU A 356 -15.70 11.53 0.04
C LEU A 356 -15.87 10.78 -1.29
N ILE A 357 -15.76 9.44 -1.28
CA ILE A 357 -15.99 8.60 -2.46
C ILE A 357 -17.42 8.75 -2.95
N GLU A 358 -18.42 8.59 -2.07
CA GLU A 358 -19.84 8.64 -2.45
C GLU A 358 -20.27 10.04 -2.94
N ASP A 359 -19.81 11.10 -2.27
CA ASP A 359 -20.04 12.49 -2.66
C ASP A 359 -19.40 12.76 -4.04
N SER A 360 -18.19 12.23 -4.30
CA SER A 360 -17.52 12.37 -5.59
C SER A 360 -18.24 11.60 -6.71
N LEU A 361 -18.73 10.40 -6.43
CA LEU A 361 -19.51 9.61 -7.39
C LEU A 361 -20.86 10.27 -7.72
N SER A 362 -21.48 10.90 -6.72
CA SER A 362 -22.71 11.68 -6.88
C SER A 362 -22.46 12.95 -7.70
N TYR A 363 -21.34 13.64 -7.45
CA TYR A 363 -20.92 14.80 -8.22
C TYR A 363 -20.74 14.48 -9.71
N LEU A 364 -20.13 13.34 -10.04
CA LEU A 364 -19.97 12.91 -11.45
C LEU A 364 -21.31 12.67 -12.14
N GLN A 365 -22.29 12.10 -11.42
CA GLN A 365 -23.64 11.89 -11.95
C GLN A 365 -24.34 13.23 -12.20
N ASN A 366 -24.27 14.16 -11.25
CA ASN A 366 -24.86 15.50 -11.41
C ASN A 366 -24.21 16.27 -12.57
N GLN A 367 -22.88 16.20 -12.72
CA GLN A 367 -22.16 16.79 -13.86
C GLN A 367 -22.66 16.24 -15.20
N TYR A 368 -22.94 14.94 -15.28
CA TYR A 368 -23.50 14.32 -16.46
C TYR A 368 -24.94 14.78 -16.73
N ASP A 369 -25.80 14.77 -15.71
CA ASP A 369 -27.20 15.19 -15.83
C ASP A 369 -27.29 16.66 -16.29
N GLU A 370 -26.46 17.55 -15.72
CA GLU A 370 -26.34 18.93 -16.18
C GLU A 370 -25.84 19.05 -17.62
N ALA A 371 -24.84 18.25 -18.01
CA ALA A 371 -24.32 18.26 -19.37
C ALA A 371 -25.39 17.83 -20.38
N LYS A 372 -26.24 16.87 -20.00
CA LYS A 372 -27.38 16.42 -20.78
C LYS A 372 -28.46 17.50 -20.91
N ILE A 373 -28.80 18.17 -19.80
CA ILE A 373 -29.74 19.32 -19.80
C ILE A 373 -29.20 20.45 -20.69
N LYS A 374 -27.90 20.79 -20.59
CA LYS A 374 -27.26 21.81 -21.43
C LYS A 374 -27.21 21.45 -22.92
N MET A 375 -27.25 20.16 -23.26
CA MET A 375 -27.38 19.70 -24.65
C MET A 375 -28.82 19.78 -25.16
N GLU A 376 -29.81 19.69 -24.28
CA GLU A 376 -31.24 19.77 -24.63
C GLU A 376 -31.76 21.22 -24.63
N TRP A 377 -31.28 22.11 -23.74
CA TRP A 377 -31.68 23.51 -23.63
C TRP A 377 -30.49 24.43 -23.28
N THR A 378 -30.38 25.57 -23.97
CA THR A 378 -29.36 26.61 -23.68
C THR A 378 -29.73 27.45 -22.44
N HIS A 379 -28.71 27.76 -21.63
CA HIS A 379 -28.66 28.55 -20.36
C HIS A 379 -28.75 27.66 -19.10
N GLN A 380 -27.79 27.61 -18.15
CA GLN A 380 -27.00 28.64 -17.47
C GLN A 380 -25.63 28.10 -16.97
N PRO A 381 -24.72 28.98 -16.46
CA PRO A 381 -23.44 28.57 -15.86
C PRO A 381 -23.59 27.94 -14.46
N LEU A 382 -22.61 27.13 -14.09
CA LEU A 382 -22.47 26.46 -12.78
C LEU A 382 -22.40 27.48 -11.62
N PRO A 383 -22.94 27.16 -10.43
CA PRO A 383 -22.51 27.78 -9.20
C PRO A 383 -21.11 27.27 -8.85
N ASP A 384 -20.18 28.17 -8.57
CA ASP A 384 -18.99 27.83 -7.77
C ASP A 384 -19.49 27.54 -6.35
N PHE A 385 -19.21 26.33 -5.85
CA PHE A 385 -19.39 26.07 -4.42
C PHE A 385 -18.29 26.84 -3.67
N PRO A 386 -18.63 27.77 -2.78
CA PRO A 386 -17.64 28.32 -1.87
C PRO A 386 -17.08 27.18 -1.02
N SER A 387 -15.79 27.26 -0.72
CA SER A 387 -15.19 26.44 0.33
C SER A 387 -15.95 26.70 1.63
N GLU A 388 -16.75 25.73 2.07
CA GLU A 388 -17.45 25.83 3.35
C GLU A 388 -16.43 25.92 4.50
N PRO A 389 -16.69 26.76 5.52
CA PRO A 389 -15.87 26.80 6.73
C PRO A 389 -15.71 25.41 7.36
N GLU A 390 -14.52 25.11 7.88
CA GLU A 390 -14.19 23.81 8.50
C GLU A 390 -15.17 23.44 9.63
N GLU A 391 -15.64 24.43 10.40
CA GLU A 391 -16.64 24.25 11.46
C GLU A 391 -17.99 23.77 10.90
N ASP A 392 -18.44 24.32 9.77
CA ASP A 392 -19.69 23.93 9.13
C ASP A 392 -19.60 22.49 8.59
N LEU A 393 -18.44 22.12 8.01
CA LEU A 393 -18.17 20.75 7.55
C LEU A 393 -18.20 19.75 8.72
N VAL A 394 -17.59 20.08 9.86
CA VAL A 394 -17.63 19.24 11.06
C VAL A 394 -19.06 19.10 11.58
N HIS A 395 -19.85 20.17 11.58
CA HIS A 395 -21.26 20.12 11.95
C HIS A 395 -22.09 19.22 11.01
N GLN A 396 -21.88 19.32 9.70
CA GLN A 396 -22.54 18.45 8.71
C GLN A 396 -22.15 16.98 8.90
N ARG A 397 -20.86 16.69 9.10
CA ARG A 397 -20.38 15.32 9.36
C ARG A 397 -21.01 14.73 10.63
N LYS A 398 -21.09 15.53 11.71
CA LYS A 398 -21.80 15.13 12.94
C LYS A 398 -23.29 14.88 12.73
N GLN A 399 -23.94 15.60 11.81
CA GLN A 399 -25.33 15.34 11.44
C GLN A 399 -25.48 14.06 10.62
N LYS A 400 -24.62 13.83 9.62
CA LYS A 400 -24.57 12.58 8.84
C LYS A 400 -24.34 11.37 9.74
N GLU A 401 -23.48 11.50 10.74
CA GLU A 401 -23.20 10.41 11.70
C GLU A 401 -24.45 10.01 12.51
N LYS A 402 -25.31 10.96 12.88
CA LYS A 402 -26.55 10.68 13.62
C LYS A 402 -27.58 9.89 12.82
N THR A 403 -27.54 9.98 11.49
CA THR A 403 -28.49 9.30 10.59
C THR A 403 -27.89 8.03 9.97
N ARG A 404 -26.63 7.72 10.27
CA ARG A 404 -25.92 6.57 9.71
C ARG A 404 -26.42 5.26 10.34
N PRO A 405 -26.67 4.20 9.54
CA PRO A 405 -26.90 2.85 10.07
C PRO A 405 -25.70 2.40 10.92
N SER A 406 -25.92 1.55 11.93
CA SER A 406 -24.86 1.05 12.82
C SER A 406 -23.86 0.09 12.16
N SER A 407 -23.69 0.15 10.84
CA SER A 407 -22.69 -0.61 10.09
C SER A 407 -21.31 0.02 10.22
N SER A 408 -20.27 -0.80 10.34
CA SER A 408 -18.89 -0.34 10.35
C SER A 408 -18.39 0.10 8.98
N SER A 409 -17.39 1.00 8.97
CA SER A 409 -16.75 1.42 7.73
C SER A 409 -15.86 0.32 7.18
N THR A 410 -15.76 0.19 5.86
CA THR A 410 -14.76 -0.68 5.23
C THR A 410 -13.32 -0.25 5.55
N TYR A 411 -13.13 1.00 6.00
CA TYR A 411 -11.83 1.55 6.38
C TYR A 411 -11.68 1.77 7.89
N GLU A 412 -12.36 0.95 8.69
CA GLU A 412 -12.30 1.02 10.14
C GLU A 412 -10.85 0.77 10.64
N ILE A 413 -10.41 1.62 11.57
CA ILE A 413 -9.02 1.59 12.08
C ILE A 413 -8.93 1.02 13.49
N ALA A 414 -10.02 1.02 14.24
CA ALA A 414 -10.09 0.41 15.57
C ALA A 414 -10.66 -1.01 15.43
N PRO A 415 -10.07 -2.01 16.11
CA PRO A 415 -10.62 -3.36 16.07
C PRO A 415 -12.01 -3.36 16.70
N GLU A 416 -13.01 -3.77 15.92
CA GLU A 416 -14.35 -4.04 16.42
C GLU A 416 -14.40 -5.42 17.08
N ALA A 417 -15.25 -5.56 18.11
CA ALA A 417 -15.54 -6.86 18.70
C ALA A 417 -16.17 -7.74 17.60
N LYS A 418 -15.38 -8.65 17.02
CA LYS A 418 -15.87 -9.59 16.00
C LYS A 418 -17.07 -10.34 16.60
N GLY A 419 -18.25 -10.13 16.02
CA GLY A 419 -19.39 -11.00 16.24
C GLY A 419 -18.99 -12.45 15.90
N VAL A 420 -19.66 -13.41 16.53
CA VAL A 420 -19.43 -14.86 16.35
C VAL A 420 -19.23 -15.14 14.85
N PRO A 421 -18.09 -15.73 14.44
CA PRO A 421 -17.84 -15.99 13.03
C PRO A 421 -18.99 -16.86 12.50
N ALA A 422 -19.59 -16.42 11.39
CA ALA A 422 -20.51 -17.26 10.64
C ALA A 422 -19.77 -18.57 10.31
N LEU A 423 -20.45 -19.71 10.49
CA LEU A 423 -19.93 -21.04 10.17
C LEU A 423 -19.24 -21.00 8.79
N GLU A 424 -17.91 -21.03 8.80
CA GLU A 424 -17.13 -21.09 7.57
C GLU A 424 -17.53 -22.39 6.85
N PRO A 425 -17.85 -22.35 5.54
CA PRO A 425 -18.14 -23.56 4.79
C PRO A 425 -16.94 -24.52 4.90
N PRO A 426 -17.16 -25.85 4.90
CA PRO A 426 -16.08 -26.81 5.10
C PRO A 426 -14.95 -26.57 4.11
N ALA A 427 -13.74 -26.37 4.62
CA ALA A 427 -12.56 -26.12 3.81
C ALA A 427 -12.38 -27.26 2.78
N GLN A 428 -12.22 -26.89 1.51
CA GLN A 428 -11.93 -27.87 0.46
C GLN A 428 -10.56 -28.50 0.75
N LYS A 429 -10.52 -29.83 0.88
CA LYS A 429 -9.27 -30.55 1.10
C LYS A 429 -8.54 -30.79 -0.22
N LEU A 430 -7.34 -30.23 -0.33
CA LEU A 430 -6.46 -30.37 -1.49
C LEU A 430 -5.37 -31.39 -1.19
N LYS A 431 -5.33 -32.45 -2.00
CA LYS A 431 -4.25 -33.45 -1.95
C LYS A 431 -3.01 -32.91 -2.65
N VAL A 432 -1.89 -32.83 -1.93
CA VAL A 432 -0.64 -32.25 -2.41
C VAL A 432 0.57 -33.12 -2.06
N SER A 433 1.71 -32.85 -2.68
CA SER A 433 2.96 -33.50 -2.28
C SER A 433 3.35 -33.15 -0.84
N ALA A 434 4.13 -34.01 -0.18
CA ALA A 434 4.61 -33.76 1.18
C ALA A 434 5.40 -32.44 1.31
N GLY A 435 6.13 -32.04 0.27
CA GLY A 435 6.86 -30.78 0.23
C GLY A 435 5.92 -29.56 0.20
N THR A 436 4.90 -29.61 -0.65
CA THR A 436 3.87 -28.57 -0.76
C THR A 436 3.06 -28.44 0.53
N ALA A 437 2.65 -29.56 1.13
CA ALA A 437 1.99 -29.55 2.44
C ALA A 437 2.85 -28.88 3.50
N ALA A 438 4.15 -29.22 3.59
CA ALA A 438 5.05 -28.62 4.56
C ALA A 438 5.21 -27.09 4.39
N VAL A 439 5.21 -26.59 3.15
CA VAL A 439 5.23 -25.15 2.85
C VAL A 439 3.98 -24.47 3.38
N PHE A 440 2.78 -24.94 3.02
CA PHE A 440 1.54 -24.32 3.45
C PHE A 440 1.28 -24.49 4.95
N THR A 441 1.63 -25.63 5.55
CA THR A 441 1.63 -25.77 7.02
C THR A 441 2.53 -24.71 7.67
N SER A 442 3.73 -24.44 7.12
CA SER A 442 4.59 -23.40 7.67
C SER A 442 4.01 -21.99 7.53
N ILE A 443 3.17 -21.73 6.53
CA ILE A 443 2.53 -20.42 6.31
C ILE A 443 1.31 -20.25 7.22
N PHE A 444 0.44 -21.25 7.30
CA PHE A 444 -0.84 -21.16 8.02
C PHE A 444 -0.75 -21.47 9.51
N ARG A 445 0.29 -22.18 9.97
CA ARG A 445 0.45 -22.52 11.39
C ARG A 445 0.41 -21.28 12.27
N LYS A 446 -0.52 -21.29 13.21
CA LYS A 446 -0.66 -20.25 14.24
C LYS A 446 0.31 -20.54 15.39
N SER A 447 1.53 -20.00 15.30
CA SER A 447 2.52 -20.04 16.38
C SER A 447 3.10 -18.65 16.62
N GLU A 448 3.47 -18.33 17.87
CA GLU A 448 4.12 -17.06 18.25
C GLU A 448 5.40 -16.79 17.43
N SER A 449 6.16 -17.84 17.13
CA SER A 449 7.32 -17.78 16.22
C SER A 449 6.98 -18.43 14.88
N ARG A 450 6.19 -17.76 14.04
CA ARG A 450 5.93 -18.28 12.68
C ARG A 450 7.25 -18.44 11.93
N GLY A 451 7.39 -19.58 11.24
CA GLY A 451 8.60 -19.92 10.50
C GLY A 451 8.80 -19.03 9.27
N SER A 452 9.95 -19.19 8.61
CA SER A 452 10.29 -18.50 7.37
C SER A 452 10.19 -19.43 6.17
N VAL A 453 9.47 -19.03 5.14
CA VAL A 453 9.35 -19.77 3.88
C VAL A 453 10.13 -19.05 2.78
N SER A 454 11.08 -19.74 2.13
CA SER A 454 11.77 -19.14 0.98
C SER A 454 10.79 -18.94 -0.18
N TRP A 455 10.90 -17.80 -0.87
CA TRP A 455 10.11 -17.46 -2.05
C TRP A 455 10.08 -18.59 -3.09
N ALA A 456 11.24 -19.18 -3.38
CA ALA A 456 11.36 -20.32 -4.29
C ALA A 456 10.51 -21.54 -3.88
N ALA A 457 10.43 -21.83 -2.57
CA ALA A 457 9.63 -22.94 -2.06
C ALA A 457 8.12 -22.61 -2.15
N PHE A 458 7.74 -21.36 -1.93
CA PHE A 458 6.36 -20.90 -2.13
C PHE A 458 5.96 -20.97 -3.61
N GLU A 459 6.79 -20.45 -4.53
CA GLU A 459 6.56 -20.57 -5.98
C GLU A 459 6.44 -22.02 -6.43
N GLY A 460 7.33 -22.90 -5.95
CA GLY A 460 7.26 -24.33 -6.23
C GLY A 460 5.97 -24.99 -5.70
N ALA A 461 5.54 -24.62 -4.49
CA ALA A 461 4.28 -25.11 -3.91
C ALA A 461 3.04 -24.64 -4.70
N MET A 462 3.02 -23.39 -5.14
CA MET A 462 1.97 -22.86 -6.03
C MET A 462 1.98 -23.58 -7.38
N ALA A 463 3.15 -23.83 -7.96
CA ALA A 463 3.30 -24.57 -9.21
C ALA A 463 2.82 -26.04 -9.10
N ASP A 464 3.09 -26.70 -7.97
CA ASP A 464 2.62 -28.08 -7.72
C ASP A 464 1.08 -28.15 -7.62
N LEU A 465 0.43 -27.06 -7.20
CA LEU A 465 -1.02 -26.88 -7.27
C LEU A 465 -1.55 -26.51 -8.67
N GLY A 466 -0.67 -26.41 -9.67
CA GLY A 466 -1.04 -26.09 -11.05
C GLY A 466 -1.17 -24.59 -11.34
N PHE A 467 -0.76 -23.71 -10.44
CA PHE A 467 -0.73 -22.28 -10.73
C PHE A 467 0.32 -21.95 -11.78
N SER A 468 -0.01 -20.99 -12.63
CA SER A 468 0.99 -20.32 -13.47
C SER A 468 1.37 -18.97 -12.87
N VAL A 469 2.59 -18.52 -13.14
CA VAL A 469 3.13 -17.28 -12.59
C VAL A 469 3.35 -16.27 -13.71
N SER A 470 2.83 -15.07 -13.51
CA SER A 470 3.07 -13.92 -14.37
C SER A 470 3.86 -12.87 -13.57
N PRO A 471 5.19 -12.75 -13.77
CA PRO A 471 5.93 -11.61 -13.24
C PRO A 471 5.45 -10.32 -13.90
N LYS A 472 5.25 -9.28 -13.10
CA LYS A 472 4.94 -7.91 -13.56
C LYS A 472 6.19 -7.03 -13.42
N PHE A 473 6.04 -5.73 -13.14
CA PHE A 473 7.20 -4.88 -12.88
C PHE A 473 7.86 -5.17 -11.54
N GLY A 474 9.19 -5.22 -11.54
CA GLY A 474 10.00 -5.36 -10.33
C GLY A 474 9.71 -6.66 -9.58
N SER A 475 9.36 -6.54 -8.30
CA SER A 475 9.06 -7.65 -7.39
C SER A 475 7.55 -7.98 -7.32
N VAL A 476 6.72 -7.58 -8.29
CA VAL A 476 5.28 -7.90 -8.28
C VAL A 476 5.02 -9.19 -9.07
N PHE A 477 4.36 -10.16 -8.44
CA PHE A 477 4.06 -11.47 -9.01
C PHE A 477 2.57 -11.75 -8.92
N THR A 478 1.97 -12.14 -10.04
CA THR A 478 0.58 -12.60 -10.11
C THR A 478 0.55 -14.11 -10.32
N PHE A 479 -0.07 -14.82 -9.39
CA PHE A 479 -0.34 -16.25 -9.47
C PHE A 479 -1.73 -16.46 -10.06
N LEU A 480 -1.81 -17.21 -11.15
CA LEU A 480 -3.05 -17.48 -11.89
C LEU A 480 -3.49 -18.92 -11.57
N PRO A 481 -4.69 -19.11 -11.01
CA PRO A 481 -5.17 -20.44 -10.64
C PRO A 481 -5.42 -21.32 -11.87
N PRO A 482 -5.27 -22.65 -11.74
CA PRO A 482 -5.63 -23.58 -12.81
C PRO A 482 -7.15 -23.58 -13.05
N GLU A 483 -7.58 -23.91 -14.26
CA GLU A 483 -9.00 -23.97 -14.63
C GLU A 483 -9.82 -24.95 -13.77
N THR A 484 -9.14 -25.96 -13.21
CA THR A 484 -9.70 -27.00 -12.34
C THR A 484 -10.02 -26.51 -10.93
N MET A 485 -9.52 -25.34 -10.52
CA MET A 485 -9.78 -24.77 -9.20
C MET A 485 -11.11 -24.02 -9.18
N GLU A 486 -11.91 -24.22 -8.14
CA GLU A 486 -13.21 -23.56 -7.99
C GLU A 486 -13.06 -22.03 -7.90
N ALA A 487 -12.10 -21.57 -7.10
CA ALA A 487 -11.75 -20.17 -6.97
C ALA A 487 -10.84 -19.73 -8.13
N LYS A 488 -11.46 -19.12 -9.16
CA LYS A 488 -10.75 -18.61 -10.36
C LYS A 488 -10.10 -17.23 -10.17
N LYS A 489 -9.92 -16.77 -8.92
CA LYS A 489 -9.37 -15.45 -8.64
C LYS A 489 -7.83 -15.49 -8.66
N GLN A 490 -7.24 -14.52 -9.33
CA GLN A 490 -5.79 -14.32 -9.32
C GLN A 490 -5.30 -13.84 -7.94
N PHE A 491 -4.04 -14.12 -7.63
CA PHE A 491 -3.39 -13.71 -6.40
C PHE A 491 -2.13 -12.90 -6.73
N THR A 492 -2.21 -11.58 -6.57
CA THR A 492 -1.06 -10.68 -6.79
C THR A 492 -0.41 -10.31 -5.46
N VAL A 493 0.91 -10.48 -5.37
CA VAL A 493 1.71 -10.17 -4.18
C VAL A 493 3.11 -9.68 -4.55
N HIS A 494 3.77 -9.05 -3.59
CA HIS A 494 5.18 -8.69 -3.69
C HIS A 494 6.07 -9.86 -3.29
N ARG A 495 7.08 -10.15 -4.12
CA ARG A 495 8.22 -10.96 -3.74
C ARG A 495 8.95 -10.25 -2.59
N PRO A 496 9.15 -10.92 -1.44
CA PRO A 496 9.84 -10.31 -0.30
C PRO A 496 11.28 -9.92 -0.63
N HIS A 497 11.78 -8.88 0.04
CA HIS A 497 13.11 -8.30 -0.14
C HIS A 497 14.25 -9.34 -0.13
N LYS A 498 14.37 -10.12 0.96
CA LYS A 498 15.34 -11.21 1.13
C LYS A 498 14.87 -12.56 0.57
N SER A 499 13.84 -12.55 -0.30
CA SER A 499 13.21 -13.77 -0.83
C SER A 499 12.74 -14.76 0.26
N LYS A 500 12.30 -14.23 1.39
CA LYS A 500 11.75 -14.99 2.52
C LYS A 500 10.42 -14.38 2.93
N ILE A 501 9.39 -15.21 3.01
CA ILE A 501 8.07 -14.88 3.53
C ILE A 501 8.13 -15.14 5.04
N GLU A 502 8.25 -14.06 5.80
CA GLU A 502 8.41 -14.08 7.27
C GLU A 502 7.83 -12.80 7.88
N GLY A 503 7.68 -12.78 9.21
CA GLY A 503 7.15 -11.61 9.94
C GLY A 503 5.79 -11.15 9.44
N ARG A 504 5.60 -9.83 9.31
CA ARG A 504 4.35 -9.21 8.81
C ARG A 504 3.94 -9.69 7.43
N MET A 505 4.91 -9.94 6.54
CA MET A 505 4.63 -10.37 5.17
C MET A 505 3.97 -11.75 5.15
N LEU A 506 4.32 -12.63 6.10
CA LEU A 506 3.65 -13.92 6.24
C LEU A 506 2.18 -13.75 6.65
N LEU A 507 1.88 -12.86 7.61
CA LEU A 507 0.50 -12.55 8.01
C LEU A 507 -0.32 -12.04 6.82
N PHE A 508 0.29 -11.15 6.03
CA PHE A 508 -0.32 -10.64 4.80
C PHE A 508 -0.62 -11.75 3.78
N PHE A 509 0.31 -12.67 3.55
CA PHE A 509 0.09 -13.81 2.65
C PHE A 509 -1.05 -14.72 3.14
N VAL A 510 -1.10 -15.00 4.45
CA VAL A 510 -2.16 -15.81 5.06
C VAL A 510 -3.52 -15.15 4.87
N GLN A 511 -3.65 -13.88 5.22
CA GLN A 511 -4.90 -13.13 5.09
C GLN A 511 -5.40 -13.13 3.65
N ARG A 512 -4.50 -12.85 2.70
CA ARG A 512 -4.82 -12.81 1.27
C ARG A 512 -5.24 -14.18 0.75
N MET A 513 -4.52 -15.26 1.07
CA MET A 513 -4.90 -16.60 0.62
C MET A 513 -6.21 -17.08 1.26
N LYS A 514 -6.45 -16.73 2.53
CA LYS A 514 -7.73 -17.01 3.19
C LYS A 514 -8.88 -16.27 2.50
N ARG A 515 -8.74 -14.98 2.19
CA ARG A 515 -9.78 -14.22 1.49
C ARG A 515 -10.04 -14.74 0.07
N VAL A 516 -8.97 -15.00 -0.69
CA VAL A 516 -9.08 -15.33 -2.12
C VAL A 516 -9.54 -16.76 -2.34
N TYR A 517 -9.01 -17.71 -1.57
CA TYR A 517 -9.20 -19.15 -1.79
C TYR A 517 -9.88 -19.88 -0.63
N GLY A 518 -10.13 -19.21 0.50
CA GLY A 518 -10.63 -19.88 1.71
C GLY A 518 -9.60 -20.78 2.37
N TRP A 519 -8.32 -20.65 2.03
CA TRP A 519 -7.27 -21.54 2.51
C TRP A 519 -6.84 -21.26 3.95
N ASP A 520 -6.58 -22.34 4.67
CA ASP A 520 -6.17 -22.38 6.07
C ASP A 520 -5.26 -23.60 6.36
N GLU A 521 -5.03 -23.86 7.66
CA GLU A 521 -4.18 -24.98 8.11
C GLU A 521 -4.77 -26.36 7.80
N GLU A 522 -6.09 -26.48 7.61
CA GLU A 522 -6.79 -27.75 7.35
C GLU A 522 -6.97 -28.04 5.85
N THR A 523 -6.64 -27.08 4.99
CA THR A 523 -6.85 -27.15 3.55
C THR A 523 -5.96 -28.19 2.85
N PHE A 524 -4.73 -28.43 3.32
CA PHE A 524 -3.72 -29.20 2.58
C PHE A 524 -3.42 -30.56 3.23
N GLU A 525 -3.67 -31.64 2.49
CA GLU A 525 -3.38 -33.02 2.93
C GLU A 525 -2.32 -33.67 2.04
N VAL A 526 -1.44 -34.47 2.63
CA VAL A 526 -0.45 -35.23 1.86
C VAL A 526 -1.17 -36.32 1.06
N ALA A 527 -0.94 -36.33 -0.25
CA ALA A 527 -1.60 -37.21 -1.23
C ALA A 527 -1.28 -38.70 -1.06
#